data_AF-A0A1W9VV68-F1
#
_entry.id   AF-A0A1W9VV68-F1
#
_cell.length_a   1.000
_cell.length_b   1.000
_cell.length_c   1.000
_cell.angle_alpha   90.00
_cell.angle_beta   90.00
_cell.angle_gamma   90.00
#
_symmetry.space_group_name_H-M   'P 1'
#
loop_
_entity.id
_entity.type
_entity.pdbx_description
1 polymer ?
#
loop_
_entity_poly.entity_id
_entity_poly.type
_entity_poly.pdbx_seq_one_letter_code
_entity_poly.pdbx_strand_id
1 'polypeptide(L)'
;NAISEFAAQKKGIISPVAGKADILIVPDIASGNIFGKALTYYANYQVGHTLVGTKAPVIIPSRADKSDVKLNCIAVSILCSINDTGDGSLC
;
A
#
# COMPACT_ATOMS: atom_id res chain seq x y z
N ASN A 1 -13.13 -5.97 9.72
CA ASN A 1 -12.86 -7.41 9.47
C ASN A 1 -11.39 -7.61 9.15
N ALA A 2 -10.85 -6.98 8.10
CA ALA A 2 -9.44 -7.15 7.73
C ALA A 2 -8.44 -6.57 8.75
N ILE A 3 -8.76 -5.42 9.36
CA ILE A 3 -7.82 -4.64 10.21
C ILE A 3 -8.17 -4.61 11.71
N SER A 4 -9.15 -5.41 12.15
CA SER A 4 -9.55 -5.47 13.56
C SER A 4 -9.99 -6.88 13.93
N GLU A 5 -9.23 -7.52 14.84
CA GLU A 5 -9.55 -8.84 15.37
C GLU A 5 -10.91 -8.84 16.06
N PHE A 6 -11.21 -7.82 16.87
CA PHE A 6 -12.51 -7.69 17.54
C PHE A 6 -13.67 -7.70 16.54
N ALA A 7 -13.57 -6.92 15.46
CA ALA A 7 -14.60 -6.88 14.43
C ALA A 7 -14.72 -8.21 13.65
N ALA A 8 -13.61 -8.92 13.45
CA ALA A 8 -13.62 -10.24 12.81
C ALA A 8 -14.29 -11.30 13.70
N GLN A 9 -13.92 -11.34 14.99
CA GLN A 9 -14.51 -12.25 15.98
C GLN A 9 -16.02 -12.03 16.13
N LYS A 10 -16.46 -10.77 16.25
CA LYS A 10 -17.89 -10.43 16.36
C LYS A 10 -18.72 -10.86 15.15
N LYS A 11 -18.09 -11.03 13.98
CA LYS A 11 -18.75 -11.47 12.75
C LYS A 11 -18.52 -12.95 12.44
N GLY A 12 -17.87 -13.71 13.33
CA GLY A 12 -17.60 -15.14 13.15
C GLY A 12 -16.69 -15.45 11.97
N ILE A 13 -15.83 -14.52 11.56
CA ILE A 13 -14.96 -14.69 10.39
C ILE A 13 -13.71 -15.47 10.80
N ILE A 14 -13.57 -16.69 10.30
CA ILE A 14 -12.39 -17.55 10.51
C ILE A 14 -11.52 -17.47 9.26
N SER A 15 -10.37 -16.80 9.36
CA SER A 15 -9.39 -16.70 8.29
C SER A 15 -8.00 -16.38 8.89
N PRO A 16 -6.90 -16.86 8.28
CA PRO A 16 -5.55 -16.63 8.78
C PRO A 16 -5.16 -15.14 8.82
N VAL A 17 -5.79 -14.30 8.00
CA VAL A 17 -5.52 -12.85 7.93
C VAL A 17 -6.62 -11.99 8.57
N ALA A 18 -7.63 -12.63 9.18
CA ALA A 18 -8.75 -11.91 9.77
C ALA A 18 -8.27 -11.01 10.93
N GLY A 19 -8.51 -9.71 10.80
CA GLY A 19 -8.14 -8.72 11.80
C GLY A 19 -6.68 -8.29 11.79
N LYS A 20 -5.85 -8.91 10.93
CA LYS A 20 -4.38 -8.76 10.89
C LYS A 20 -3.83 -8.57 9.48
N ALA A 21 -4.63 -8.04 8.56
CA ALA A 21 -4.19 -7.88 7.18
C ALA A 21 -3.13 -6.78 7.06
N ASP A 22 -1.94 -7.13 6.56
CA ASP A 22 -0.89 -6.18 6.19
C ASP A 22 -1.15 -5.53 4.82
N ILE A 23 -1.77 -6.28 3.91
CA ILE A 23 -2.07 -5.85 2.54
C ILE A 23 -3.59 -5.79 2.34
N LEU A 24 -4.07 -4.66 1.84
CA LEU A 24 -5.48 -4.45 1.49
C LEU A 24 -5.61 -4.31 -0.03
N ILE A 25 -6.28 -5.27 -0.66
CA ILE A 25 -6.65 -5.19 -2.07
C ILE A 25 -7.98 -4.43 -2.15
N VAL A 26 -7.98 -3.33 -2.88
CA VAL A 26 -9.16 -2.50 -3.11
C VAL A 26 -9.97 -3.02 -4.31
N PRO A 27 -11.30 -2.87 -4.32
CA PRO A 27 -12.14 -3.41 -5.39
C PRO A 27 -11.96 -2.68 -6.73
N ASP A 28 -11.56 -1.41 -6.70
CA ASP A 28 -11.40 -0.56 -7.88
C ASP A 28 -10.48 0.64 -7.59
N ILE A 29 -10.14 1.39 -8.64
CA ILE A 29 -9.23 2.55 -8.58
C ILE A 29 -9.78 3.73 -7.76
N ALA A 30 -11.10 3.95 -7.79
CA ALA A 30 -11.72 5.04 -7.04
C ALA A 30 -11.64 4.73 -5.54
N SER A 31 -11.96 3.49 -5.16
CA SER A 31 -11.82 2.98 -3.78
C SER A 31 -10.38 3.12 -3.27
N GLY A 32 -9.38 2.79 -4.09
CA GLY A 32 -7.96 2.95 -3.75
C GLY A 32 -7.54 4.41 -3.53
N ASN A 33 -7.93 5.30 -4.45
CA ASN A 33 -7.60 6.72 -4.35
C ASN A 33 -8.26 7.39 -3.13
N ILE A 34 -9.53 7.07 -2.86
CA ILE A 34 -10.24 7.57 -1.68
C ILE A 34 -9.55 7.06 -0.41
N PHE A 35 -9.20 5.78 -0.34
CA PHE A 35 -8.55 5.20 0.82
C PHE A 35 -7.17 5.82 1.08
N GLY A 36 -6.32 5.94 0.04
CA GLY A 36 -5.00 6.57 0.15
C GLY A 36 -5.10 8.02 0.64
N LYS A 37 -6.01 8.82 0.07
CA LYS A 37 -6.25 10.20 0.52
C LYS A 37 -6.79 10.25 1.95
N ALA A 38 -7.64 9.32 2.36
CA ALA A 38 -8.14 9.29 3.73
C ALA A 38 -7.01 9.02 4.74
N LEU A 39 -6.07 8.12 4.40
CA LEU A 39 -4.87 7.89 5.23
C LEU A 39 -4.01 9.15 5.35
N THR A 40 -3.80 9.87 4.24
CA THR A 40 -3.01 11.09 4.21
C THR A 40 -3.69 12.26 4.95
N TYR A 41 -4.95 12.56 4.65
CA TYR A 41 -5.62 13.78 5.10
C TYR A 41 -6.38 13.63 6.42
N TYR A 42 -6.97 12.47 6.70
CA TYR A 42 -7.74 12.26 7.93
C TYR A 42 -6.92 11.56 9.01
N ALA A 43 -6.20 10.50 8.65
CA ALA A 43 -5.40 9.75 9.61
C ALA A 43 -3.99 10.35 9.84
N ASN A 44 -3.59 11.35 9.03
CA ASN A 44 -2.28 12.01 9.10
C ASN A 44 -1.09 11.02 9.06
N TYR A 45 -1.26 9.89 8.35
CA TYR A 45 -0.17 8.95 8.18
C TYR A 45 0.87 9.47 7.19
N GLN A 46 2.14 9.19 7.47
CA GLN A 46 3.21 9.32 6.49
C GLN A 46 3.05 8.23 5.44
N VAL A 47 2.95 8.64 4.18
CA VAL A 47 2.72 7.72 3.06
C VAL A 47 3.87 7.79 2.06
N GLY A 48 4.12 6.67 1.40
CA GLY A 48 4.98 6.55 0.23
C GLY A 48 4.36 5.53 -0.72
N HIS A 49 4.47 5.77 -2.02
CA HIS A 49 3.88 4.91 -3.04
C HIS A 49 4.79 4.80 -4.26
N THR A 50 4.72 3.67 -4.93
CA THR A 50 5.45 3.40 -6.17
C THR A 50 4.66 2.42 -7.01
N LEU A 51 4.83 2.47 -8.34
CA LEU A 51 4.29 1.48 -9.24
C LEU A 51 5.29 0.32 -9.36
N VAL A 52 4.80 -0.90 -9.15
CA VAL A 52 5.55 -2.15 -9.27
C VAL A 52 4.95 -3.02 -10.37
N GLY A 53 5.67 -4.06 -10.80
CA GLY A 53 5.24 -4.96 -11.89
C GLY A 53 5.70 -4.54 -13.29
N THR A 54 6.46 -3.45 -13.41
CA THR A 54 7.23 -3.13 -14.62
C THR A 54 8.71 -3.48 -14.41
N LYS A 55 9.57 -3.36 -15.43
CA LYS A 55 11.02 -3.69 -15.36
C LYS A 55 11.81 -2.87 -14.32
N ALA A 56 11.23 -1.81 -13.80
CA ALA A 56 11.77 -1.02 -12.71
C ALA A 56 10.63 -0.31 -11.98
N PRO A 57 10.76 0.05 -10.69
CA PRO A 57 9.75 0.86 -10.01
C PRO A 57 9.59 2.24 -10.64
N VAL A 58 8.35 2.73 -10.72
CA VAL A 58 8.04 4.06 -11.29
C VAL A 58 7.28 4.90 -10.28
N ILE A 59 7.77 6.12 -10.05
CA ILE A 59 7.13 7.09 -9.14
C ILE A 59 6.29 8.07 -9.94
N ILE A 60 5.02 8.20 -9.58
CA ILE A 60 4.09 9.21 -10.13
C ILE A 60 3.55 10.05 -8.98
N PRO A 61 4.26 11.11 -8.57
CA PRO A 61 3.82 11.94 -7.45
C PRO A 61 2.56 12.74 -7.82
N SER A 62 1.68 12.95 -6.85
CA SER A 62 0.57 13.90 -6.99
C SER A 62 1.11 15.33 -6.92
N ARG A 63 0.46 16.25 -7.63
CA ARG A 63 0.77 17.68 -7.56
C ARG A 63 0.61 18.23 -6.13
N ALA A 64 -0.30 17.65 -5.36
CA ALA A 64 -0.59 18.06 -3.99
C ALA A 64 0.36 17.45 -2.93
N ASP A 65 1.29 16.59 -3.33
CA ASP A 65 2.19 15.93 -2.38
C ASP A 65 3.24 16.89 -1.84
N LYS A 66 3.42 16.83 -0.52
CA LYS A 66 4.49 17.52 0.21
C LYS A 66 5.86 16.87 -0.09
N SER A 67 6.94 17.57 0.28
CA SER A 67 8.32 17.09 0.13
C SER A 67 8.53 15.70 0.73
N ASP A 68 7.98 15.46 1.92
CA ASP A 68 8.25 14.25 2.69
C ASP A 68 7.61 13.02 2.03
N VAL A 69 6.40 13.17 1.48
CA VAL A 69 5.73 12.12 0.70
C VAL A 69 6.58 11.75 -0.51
N LYS A 70 7.13 12.74 -1.23
CA LYS A 70 8.00 12.48 -2.39
C LYS A 70 9.28 11.74 -1.99
N LEU A 71 9.90 12.13 -0.87
CA LEU A 71 11.07 11.41 -0.33
C LEU A 71 10.72 9.97 0.06
N ASN A 72 9.59 9.74 0.72
CA ASN A 72 9.11 8.40 1.07
C ASN A 72 8.85 7.55 -0.18
N CYS A 73 8.29 8.13 -1.25
CA CYS A 73 8.11 7.43 -2.53
C CYS A 73 9.45 6.99 -3.14
N ILE A 74 10.48 7.84 -3.06
CA ILE A 74 11.84 7.49 -3.51
C ILE A 74 12.40 6.33 -2.67
N ALA A 75 12.30 6.42 -1.34
CA ALA A 75 12.78 5.40 -0.43
C ALA A 75 12.10 4.04 -0.70
N VAL A 76 10.77 4.00 -0.79
CA VAL A 76 10.01 2.78 -1.10
C VAL A 76 10.38 2.23 -2.49
N SER A 77 10.57 3.10 -3.48
CA SER A 77 10.97 2.66 -4.82
C SER A 77 12.34 2.01 -4.82
N ILE A 78 13.31 2.53 -4.07
CA ILE A 78 14.63 1.91 -3.92
C ILE A 78 14.49 0.51 -3.29
N LEU A 79 13.66 0.36 -2.26
CA LEU A 79 13.38 -0.93 -1.63
C LEU A 79 12.71 -1.92 -2.59
N CYS A 80 11.90 -1.44 -3.52
CA CYS A 80 11.32 -2.29 -4.57
C CYS A 80 12.32 -2.62 -5.68
N SER A 81 13.29 -1.75 -5.97
CA SER A 81 14.30 -1.96 -7.03
C SER A 81 15.33 -3.02 -6.67
N ILE A 82 15.65 -3.18 -5.38
CA ILE A 82 16.68 -4.14 -4.93
C ILE A 82 16.25 -5.60 -5.02
N ASN A 83 14.96 -5.87 -5.22
CA ASN A 83 14.40 -7.23 -5.30
C ASN A 83 14.28 -7.76 -6.74
N ASP A 84 14.65 -6.96 -7.75
CA ASP A 84 14.57 -7.35 -9.17
C ASP A 84 15.91 -7.96 -9.68
N THR A 85 16.73 -8.51 -8.77
CA THR A 85 17.94 -9.26 -9.14
C THR A 85 17.57 -10.67 -9.61
N GLY A 86 17.08 -10.78 -10.84
CA GLY A 86 17.37 -11.89 -11.76
C GLY A 86 16.99 -13.33 -11.38
N ASP A 87 16.22 -13.56 -10.32
CA ASP A 87 15.57 -14.85 -10.06
C ASP A 87 14.10 -14.70 -10.49
N GLY A 88 13.77 -15.28 -11.63
CA GLY A 88 12.41 -15.28 -12.20
C GLY A 88 11.40 -16.12 -11.41
N SER A 89 11.33 -16.01 -10.09
CA SER A 89 10.29 -16.64 -9.26
C SER A 89 9.38 -15.61 -8.60
N LEU A 90 8.65 -14.87 -9.42
CA LEU A 90 7.29 -14.41 -9.10
C LEU A 90 6.56 -14.02 -10.40
N CYS A 91 6.50 -15.00 -11.30
CA CYS A 91 5.41 -15.22 -12.25
C CYS A 91 4.90 -16.65 -11.98
#